data_AF-A0A2U3R401-F1
#
_entry.id   AF-A0A2U3R401-F1
#
_cell.length_a   1.000
_cell.length_b   1.000
_cell.length_c   1.000
_cell.angle_alpha   90.00
_cell.angle_beta   90.00
_cell.angle_gamma   90.00
#
_symmetry.space_group_name_H-M   'P 1'
#
loop_
_entity.id
_entity.type
_entity.pdbx_description
1 polymer ?
#
loop_
_entity_poly.entity_id
_entity_poly.type
_entity_poly.pdbx_seq_one_letter_code
_entity_poly.pdbx_strand_id
1 'polypeptide(L)'
;MKKKITAVIIVLVALITVNFAADGCGEKSMVLSNFELAASRLGFNGYKTLNLTVSATEHQEALLNVLQIAGYFHSEQLWQAINALKVKDPVATFKQIYSVVKASGANQDDPSKFDAKILRKNFGEGTELDVQDIMDLILYLAQYAFNRKFGQERDEVVAQNWMTKYKDEYLKEAEILQLIDREIPKYKNYDVAWIAGASRFNMITRIIDYYYAISKYNIKINSNVAVLTGDRELWANIDGVVPTVLEKLIHAYQKNLNLDLLDIDNSDIKRVDEGKEYILGLAKKYHIKLNSSSPFIQYTNLNECPAGCFPNRLYPNYIESGGIRLNEALMVRDLTDTIFSSKVITIVDETVGVDSYRPTTESTVRDATVKFLERVINTNEYGNKKEFIILFQSNNPFVLRQTIATQRQVNEVVDYYNKLYGKEYSIQVDGIGYKCKADISIIHSEFAALILEKWKDATNKNKGLSSKRSINDLQFQTRDHSTAILPMLAIS
;
A
#
# COMPACT_ATOMS: atom_id res chain seq x y z
N MET A 1 21.43 -2.62 -79.39
CA MET A 1 21.28 -3.69 -78.37
C MET A 1 22.03 -3.29 -77.11
N LYS A 2 21.31 -2.77 -76.11
CA LYS A 2 21.84 -2.43 -74.78
C LYS A 2 21.57 -3.63 -73.85
N LYS A 3 22.60 -4.32 -73.36
CA LYS A 3 22.46 -5.31 -72.28
C LYS A 3 22.60 -4.57 -70.94
N LYS A 4 21.51 -4.59 -70.15
CA LYS A 4 21.51 -4.16 -68.74
C LYS A 4 22.25 -5.21 -67.92
N ILE A 5 23.26 -4.79 -67.17
CA ILE A 5 23.81 -5.57 -66.05
C ILE A 5 23.12 -5.02 -64.80
N THR A 6 22.30 -5.86 -64.18
CA THR A 6 21.63 -5.58 -62.91
C THR A 6 22.66 -5.75 -61.79
N ALA A 7 23.08 -4.65 -61.18
CA ALA A 7 23.81 -4.68 -59.91
C ALA A 7 22.81 -4.97 -58.79
N VAL A 8 22.90 -6.17 -58.20
CA VAL A 8 22.17 -6.53 -56.99
C VAL A 8 22.83 -5.79 -55.83
N ILE A 9 22.17 -4.76 -55.31
CA ILE A 9 22.53 -4.15 -54.04
C ILE A 9 22.00 -5.07 -52.94
N ILE A 10 22.88 -5.86 -52.35
CA ILE A 10 22.61 -6.55 -51.09
C ILE A 10 22.62 -5.47 -50.01
N VAL A 11 21.43 -5.06 -49.57
CA VAL A 11 21.28 -4.26 -48.35
C VAL A 11 21.57 -5.19 -47.17
N LEU A 12 22.76 -5.06 -46.62
CA LEU A 12 23.13 -5.70 -45.36
C LEU A 12 22.26 -5.07 -44.26
N VAL A 13 21.26 -5.81 -43.78
CA VAL A 13 20.52 -5.45 -42.58
C VAL A 13 21.51 -5.51 -41.42
N ALA A 14 21.93 -4.34 -40.93
CA ALA A 14 22.71 -4.24 -39.71
C ALA A 14 21.83 -4.77 -38.56
N LEU A 15 22.15 -5.97 -38.07
CA LEU A 15 21.73 -6.42 -36.76
C LEU A 15 22.19 -5.36 -35.74
N ILE A 16 21.24 -4.67 -35.11
CA ILE A 16 21.51 -3.87 -33.92
C ILE A 16 21.85 -4.87 -32.81
N THR A 17 23.13 -5.18 -32.67
CA THR A 17 23.65 -5.79 -31.45
C THR A 17 23.57 -4.74 -30.34
N VAL A 18 22.59 -4.87 -29.46
CA VAL A 18 22.57 -4.15 -28.19
C VAL A 18 23.75 -4.65 -27.38
N ASN A 19 24.79 -3.81 -27.23
CA ASN A 19 25.88 -4.09 -26.31
C ASN A 19 25.32 -3.98 -24.89
N PHE A 20 24.97 -5.11 -24.30
CA PHE A 20 24.62 -5.17 -22.88
C PHE A 20 25.84 -4.73 -22.07
N ALA A 21 25.63 -3.87 -21.08
CA ALA A 21 26.65 -3.55 -20.09
C ALA A 21 26.91 -4.76 -19.18
N ALA A 22 27.59 -5.77 -19.73
CA ALA A 22 28.36 -6.75 -18.97
C ALA A 22 29.80 -6.22 -18.95
N ASP A 23 30.39 -6.04 -17.77
CA ASP A 23 31.71 -5.43 -17.63
C ASP A 23 32.77 -6.14 -18.52
N GLY A 24 33.26 -5.42 -19.52
CA GLY A 24 34.33 -5.88 -20.41
C GLY A 24 34.56 -4.95 -21.59
N CYS A 25 35.44 -3.95 -21.41
CA CYS A 25 35.95 -3.01 -22.41
C CYS A 25 35.02 -1.88 -22.90
N GLY A 26 34.86 -0.88 -22.05
CA GLY A 26 34.37 0.46 -22.38
C GLY A 26 34.32 1.29 -21.08
N GLU A 27 34.71 2.56 -21.11
CA GLU A 27 34.72 3.42 -19.91
C GLU A 27 33.43 3.26 -19.11
N LYS A 28 33.55 3.07 -17.79
CA LYS A 28 32.41 3.02 -16.86
C LYS A 28 31.60 4.30 -17.05
N SER A 29 30.52 4.24 -17.82
CA SER A 29 29.54 5.31 -17.84
C SER A 29 28.99 5.43 -16.42
N MET A 30 29.33 6.53 -15.75
CA MET A 30 28.77 6.89 -14.44
C MET A 30 27.31 7.38 -14.55
N VAL A 31 26.75 7.38 -15.76
CA VAL A 31 25.39 7.85 -16.01
C VAL A 31 24.42 6.76 -15.55
N LEU A 32 23.49 7.15 -14.67
CA LEU A 32 22.40 6.29 -14.20
C LEU A 32 21.44 6.00 -15.35
N SER A 33 20.94 4.76 -15.43
CA SER A 33 19.89 4.40 -16.40
C SER A 33 18.57 5.13 -16.10
N ASN A 34 17.67 5.20 -17.08
CA ASN A 34 16.33 5.75 -16.87
C ASN A 34 15.58 4.98 -15.77
N PHE A 35 15.79 3.67 -15.63
CA PHE A 35 15.26 2.89 -14.51
C PHE A 35 15.85 3.31 -13.16
N GLU A 36 17.18 3.44 -13.05
CA GLU A 36 17.81 3.83 -11.78
C GLU A 36 17.31 5.21 -11.31
N LEU A 37 17.14 6.15 -12.25
CA LEU A 37 16.57 7.47 -11.99
C LEU A 37 15.09 7.37 -11.58
N ALA A 38 14.29 6.55 -12.25
CA ALA A 38 12.87 6.37 -11.95
C ALA A 38 12.66 5.72 -10.57
N ALA A 39 13.39 4.65 -10.27
CA ALA A 39 13.34 3.97 -8.99
C ALA A 39 13.82 4.91 -7.86
N SER A 40 14.87 5.70 -8.10
CA SER A 40 15.32 6.72 -7.15
C SER A 40 14.24 7.77 -6.87
N ARG A 41 13.53 8.25 -7.89
CA ARG A 41 12.39 9.17 -7.73
C ARG A 41 11.22 8.57 -6.95
N LEU A 42 10.97 7.27 -7.09
CA LEU A 42 10.00 6.51 -6.30
C LEU A 42 10.49 6.21 -4.86
N GLY A 43 11.70 6.65 -4.50
CA GLY A 43 12.25 6.51 -3.15
C GLY A 43 12.98 5.19 -2.91
N PHE A 44 13.37 4.44 -3.94
CA PHE A 44 14.23 3.26 -3.83
C PHE A 44 15.70 3.69 -3.77
N ASN A 45 16.06 4.42 -2.70
CA ASN A 45 17.38 5.06 -2.53
C ASN A 45 18.26 4.36 -1.49
N GLY A 46 17.89 3.15 -1.07
CA GLY A 46 18.44 2.53 0.12
C GLY A 46 17.97 3.22 1.42
N TYR A 47 18.39 2.66 2.55
CA TYR A 47 18.08 3.19 3.88
C TYR A 47 19.03 2.61 4.92
N LYS A 48 19.03 3.21 6.11
CA LYS A 48 19.77 2.73 7.27
C LYS A 48 18.86 2.68 8.49
N THR A 49 18.78 1.50 9.10
CA THR A 49 18.19 1.30 10.42
C THR A 49 19.31 1.03 11.44
N LEU A 50 18.95 0.75 12.69
CA LEU A 50 19.93 0.37 13.72
C LEU A 50 20.69 -0.91 13.39
N ASN A 51 20.05 -1.85 12.67
CA ASN A 51 20.57 -3.20 12.47
C ASN A 51 20.86 -3.54 11.00
N LEU A 52 20.39 -2.70 10.07
CA LEU A 52 20.47 -2.97 8.63
C LEU A 52 20.86 -1.71 7.87
N THR A 53 21.76 -1.86 6.90
CA THR A 53 22.05 -0.83 5.90
C THR A 53 21.78 -1.45 4.53
N VAL A 54 20.86 -0.85 3.79
CA VAL A 54 20.49 -1.24 2.43
C VAL A 54 20.97 -0.14 1.49
N SER A 55 21.78 -0.48 0.50
CA SER A 55 22.21 0.45 -0.54
C SER A 55 21.09 0.75 -1.54
N ALA A 56 21.21 1.84 -2.31
CA ALA A 56 20.29 2.12 -3.40
C ALA A 56 20.23 0.97 -4.42
N THR A 57 21.38 0.37 -4.72
CA THR A 57 21.48 -0.80 -5.61
C THR A 57 20.63 -1.96 -5.10
N GLU A 58 20.82 -2.38 -3.84
CA GLU A 58 20.06 -3.49 -3.26
C GLU A 58 18.57 -3.19 -3.21
N HIS A 59 18.20 -1.95 -2.87
CA HIS A 59 16.79 -1.54 -2.79
C HIS A 59 16.10 -1.59 -4.17
N GLN A 60 16.81 -1.19 -5.24
CA GLN A 60 16.30 -1.21 -6.60
C GLN A 60 16.28 -2.62 -7.21
N GLU A 61 17.27 -3.45 -6.89
CA GLU A 61 17.31 -4.85 -7.33
C GLU A 61 16.21 -5.67 -6.64
N ALA A 62 15.91 -5.40 -5.36
CA ALA A 62 14.77 -6.01 -4.67
C ALA A 62 13.43 -5.68 -5.32
N LEU A 63 13.23 -4.43 -5.77
CA LEU A 63 12.06 -4.04 -6.58
C LEU A 63 11.93 -4.89 -7.85
N LEU A 64 13.04 -5.11 -8.57
CA LEU A 64 13.00 -5.93 -9.77
C LEU A 64 12.76 -7.41 -9.46
N ASN A 65 13.36 -7.93 -8.39
CA ASN A 65 13.19 -9.34 -7.97
C ASN A 65 11.74 -9.64 -7.62
N VAL A 66 11.05 -8.80 -6.84
CA VAL A 66 9.62 -9.04 -6.54
C VAL A 66 8.73 -8.98 -7.77
N LEU A 67 9.07 -8.13 -8.76
CA LEU A 67 8.34 -8.08 -10.03
C LEU A 67 8.61 -9.31 -10.90
N GLN A 68 9.84 -9.83 -10.89
CA GLN A 68 10.22 -11.05 -11.62
C GLN A 68 9.57 -12.30 -11.01
N ILE A 69 9.68 -12.48 -9.68
CA ILE A 69 9.13 -13.64 -8.96
C ILE A 69 7.62 -13.77 -9.22
N ALA A 70 6.93 -12.64 -9.30
CA ALA A 70 5.49 -12.60 -9.56
C ALA A 70 5.14 -12.67 -11.06
N GLY A 71 6.12 -12.79 -11.95
CA GLY A 71 5.95 -13.07 -13.38
C GLY A 71 5.67 -11.85 -14.26
N TYR A 72 5.91 -10.61 -13.79
CA TYR A 72 5.54 -9.41 -14.56
C TYR A 72 6.45 -9.11 -15.75
N PHE A 73 7.58 -9.79 -15.85
CA PHE A 73 8.47 -9.71 -17.01
C PHE A 73 8.22 -10.81 -18.06
N HIS A 74 7.20 -11.66 -17.88
CA HIS A 74 6.72 -12.51 -18.95
C HIS A 74 6.18 -11.68 -20.11
N SER A 75 6.30 -12.21 -21.33
CA SER A 75 6.02 -11.46 -22.56
C SER A 75 4.62 -10.87 -22.59
N GLU A 76 3.61 -11.61 -22.14
CA GLU A 76 2.22 -11.16 -22.16
C GLU A 76 2.00 -9.98 -21.19
N GLN A 77 2.44 -10.10 -19.95
CA GLN A 77 2.30 -9.08 -18.91
C GLN A 77 3.08 -7.80 -19.28
N LEU A 78 4.31 -7.97 -19.77
CA LEU A 78 5.13 -6.84 -20.20
C LEU A 78 4.53 -6.14 -21.44
N TRP A 79 4.00 -6.91 -22.40
CA TRP A 79 3.31 -6.36 -23.56
C TRP A 79 2.07 -5.55 -23.15
N GLN A 80 1.26 -6.09 -22.22
CA GLN A 80 0.10 -5.38 -21.69
C GLN A 80 0.51 -4.07 -21.02
N ALA A 81 1.57 -4.08 -20.20
CA ALA A 81 2.06 -2.89 -19.52
C ALA A 81 2.57 -1.82 -20.51
N ILE A 82 3.34 -2.20 -21.53
CA ILE A 82 3.86 -1.27 -22.54
C ILE A 82 2.73 -0.67 -23.40
N ASN A 83 1.74 -1.45 -23.79
CA ASN A 83 0.58 -0.91 -24.52
C ASN A 83 -0.23 0.07 -23.67
N ALA A 84 -0.36 -0.20 -22.37
CA ALA A 84 -1.08 0.68 -21.47
C ALA A 84 -0.40 2.06 -21.31
N LEU A 85 0.90 2.16 -21.59
CA LEU A 85 1.60 3.44 -21.65
C LEU A 85 1.20 4.31 -22.87
N LYS A 86 0.57 3.74 -23.91
CA LYS A 86 0.19 4.47 -25.14
C LYS A 86 1.35 5.23 -25.78
N VAL A 87 2.53 4.59 -25.81
CA VAL A 87 3.75 5.11 -26.46
C VAL A 87 3.58 5.13 -27.98
N LYS A 88 4.45 5.85 -28.71
CA LYS A 88 4.27 6.09 -30.14
C LYS A 88 4.42 4.80 -30.95
N ASP A 89 5.39 3.97 -30.60
CA ASP A 89 5.64 2.67 -31.24
C ASP A 89 5.76 1.55 -30.19
N PRO A 90 4.64 1.02 -29.67
CA PRO A 90 4.66 0.01 -28.60
C PRO A 90 5.35 -1.29 -29.03
N VAL A 91 5.34 -1.63 -30.32
CA VAL A 91 6.00 -2.83 -30.85
C VAL A 91 7.53 -2.69 -30.78
N ALA A 92 8.06 -1.57 -31.27
CA ALA A 92 9.50 -1.30 -31.19
C ALA A 92 9.97 -1.21 -29.73
N THR A 93 9.23 -0.48 -28.88
CA THR A 93 9.51 -0.39 -27.44
C THR A 93 9.51 -1.76 -26.78
N PHE A 94 8.50 -2.60 -27.05
CA PHE A 94 8.44 -3.95 -26.49
C PHE A 94 9.63 -4.81 -26.94
N LYS A 95 9.97 -4.83 -28.23
CA LYS A 95 11.12 -5.62 -28.72
C LYS A 95 12.41 -5.24 -28.02
N GLN A 96 12.64 -3.94 -27.83
CA GLN A 96 13.84 -3.43 -27.17
C GLN A 96 13.86 -3.81 -25.68
N ILE A 97 12.80 -3.51 -24.93
CA ILE A 97 12.73 -3.84 -23.50
C ILE A 97 12.77 -5.36 -23.28
N TYR A 98 12.04 -6.12 -24.09
CA TYR A 98 11.98 -7.57 -23.93
C TYR A 98 13.32 -8.26 -24.25
N SER A 99 14.15 -7.66 -25.11
CA SER A 99 15.51 -8.16 -25.35
C SER A 99 16.38 -8.07 -24.09
N VAL A 100 16.25 -6.99 -23.31
CA VAL A 100 16.94 -6.81 -22.03
C VAL A 100 16.40 -7.78 -20.99
N VAL A 101 15.07 -7.91 -20.91
CA VAL A 101 14.38 -8.86 -20.02
C VAL A 101 14.80 -10.31 -20.29
N LYS A 102 15.01 -10.69 -21.55
CA LYS A 102 15.58 -11.99 -21.93
C LYS A 102 17.04 -12.13 -21.52
N ALA A 103 17.86 -11.11 -21.78
CA ALA A 103 19.28 -11.12 -21.47
C ALA A 103 19.55 -11.20 -19.95
N SER A 104 18.67 -10.62 -19.14
CA SER A 104 18.73 -10.74 -17.68
C SER A 104 18.16 -12.04 -17.14
N GLY A 105 17.48 -12.87 -17.95
CA GLY A 105 16.77 -14.05 -17.47
C GLY A 105 15.50 -13.77 -16.67
N ALA A 106 14.92 -12.56 -16.79
CA ALA A 106 13.72 -12.15 -16.05
C ALA A 106 12.42 -12.74 -16.62
N ASN A 107 12.44 -13.24 -17.86
CA ASN A 107 11.28 -13.76 -18.58
C ASN A 107 10.93 -15.23 -18.27
N GLN A 108 11.43 -15.78 -17.17
CA GLN A 108 11.17 -17.16 -16.78
C GLN A 108 10.91 -17.27 -15.28
N ASP A 109 10.27 -18.37 -14.86
CA ASP A 109 9.72 -18.52 -13.52
C ASP A 109 10.77 -18.65 -12.40
N ASP A 110 11.97 -19.15 -12.70
CA ASP A 110 12.97 -19.54 -11.69
C ASP A 110 13.86 -18.36 -11.25
N PRO A 111 13.64 -17.76 -10.07
CA PRO A 111 14.34 -16.52 -9.69
C PRO A 111 15.86 -16.67 -9.64
N SER A 112 16.39 -17.89 -9.50
CA SER A 112 17.83 -18.15 -9.46
C SER A 112 18.55 -17.85 -10.78
N LYS A 113 17.83 -17.75 -11.91
CA LYS A 113 18.41 -17.40 -13.22
C LYS A 113 18.27 -15.92 -13.58
N PHE A 114 17.64 -15.12 -12.71
CA PHE A 114 17.46 -13.70 -12.95
C PHE A 114 18.67 -12.90 -12.44
N ASP A 115 19.30 -12.14 -13.33
CA ASP A 115 20.32 -11.15 -12.99
C ASP A 115 19.69 -9.74 -12.96
N ALA A 116 19.33 -9.29 -11.75
CA ALA A 116 18.74 -7.97 -11.53
C ALA A 116 19.67 -6.81 -11.91
N LYS A 117 21.00 -6.99 -11.88
CA LYS A 117 21.96 -5.94 -12.26
C LYS A 117 21.85 -5.63 -13.75
N ILE A 118 21.75 -6.66 -14.59
CA ILE A 118 21.58 -6.49 -16.05
C ILE A 118 20.30 -5.68 -16.31
N LEU A 119 19.18 -6.06 -15.69
CA LEU A 119 17.92 -5.37 -15.91
C LEU A 119 17.96 -3.93 -15.37
N ARG A 120 18.44 -3.72 -14.13
CA ARG A 120 18.57 -2.37 -13.54
C ARG A 120 19.36 -1.40 -14.44
N LYS A 121 20.45 -1.86 -15.04
CA LYS A 121 21.32 -1.02 -15.87
C LYS A 121 20.79 -0.73 -17.27
N ASN A 122 19.87 -1.54 -17.79
CA ASN A 122 19.48 -1.49 -19.19
C ASN A 122 17.96 -1.35 -19.41
N PHE A 123 17.13 -1.41 -18.37
CA PHE A 123 15.68 -1.36 -18.52
C PHE A 123 15.19 0.02 -19.00
N GLY A 124 14.69 0.05 -20.24
CA GLY A 124 14.28 1.29 -20.92
C GLY A 124 15.38 1.95 -21.74
N GLU A 125 16.62 1.47 -21.68
CA GLU A 125 17.73 2.03 -22.45
C GLU A 125 17.57 1.76 -23.96
N GLY A 126 17.93 2.75 -24.77
CA GLY A 126 17.76 2.68 -26.23
C GLY A 126 16.31 2.79 -26.73
N THR A 127 15.35 3.01 -25.82
CA THR A 127 13.94 3.26 -26.14
C THR A 127 13.63 4.76 -26.10
N GLU A 128 12.42 5.14 -26.52
CA GLU A 128 11.89 6.50 -26.34
C GLU A 128 11.38 6.78 -24.91
N LEU A 129 11.40 5.79 -24.00
CA LEU A 129 10.88 5.93 -22.65
C LEU A 129 11.81 6.78 -21.80
N ASP A 130 11.28 7.89 -21.28
CA ASP A 130 12.00 8.69 -20.30
C ASP A 130 11.76 8.21 -18.86
N VAL A 131 12.34 8.92 -17.90
CA VAL A 131 12.22 8.59 -16.46
C VAL A 131 10.76 8.53 -16.00
N GLN A 132 9.87 9.40 -16.50
CA GLN A 132 8.46 9.36 -16.11
C GLN A 132 7.76 8.15 -16.71
N ASP A 133 8.06 7.80 -17.97
CA ASP A 133 7.51 6.60 -18.60
C ASP A 133 7.92 5.32 -17.86
N ILE A 134 9.17 5.26 -17.36
CA ILE A 134 9.63 4.12 -16.55
C ILE A 134 8.95 4.09 -15.18
N MET A 135 8.71 5.23 -14.52
CA MET A 135 7.91 5.27 -13.30
C MET A 135 6.48 4.75 -13.52
N ASP A 136 5.85 5.17 -14.61
CA ASP A 136 4.50 4.72 -14.98
C ASP A 136 4.50 3.22 -15.31
N LEU A 137 5.55 2.71 -15.98
CA LEU A 137 5.71 1.28 -16.27
C LEU A 137 5.85 0.45 -14.98
N ILE A 138 6.67 0.90 -14.02
CA ILE A 138 6.80 0.25 -12.71
C ILE A 138 5.44 0.21 -12.00
N LEU A 139 4.70 1.31 -12.01
CA LEU A 139 3.35 1.36 -11.42
C LEU A 139 2.40 0.38 -12.12
N TYR A 140 2.42 0.30 -13.46
CA TYR A 140 1.59 -0.63 -14.21
C TYR A 140 1.90 -2.09 -13.90
N LEU A 141 3.18 -2.47 -13.93
CA LEU A 141 3.64 -3.82 -13.61
C LEU A 141 3.23 -4.20 -12.19
N ALA A 142 3.44 -3.28 -11.25
CA ALA A 142 3.03 -3.46 -9.86
C ALA A 142 1.51 -3.57 -9.73
N GLN A 143 0.68 -2.81 -10.46
CA GLN A 143 -0.77 -2.82 -10.25
C GLN A 143 -1.54 -3.88 -11.02
N TYR A 144 -1.00 -4.41 -12.12
CA TYR A 144 -1.53 -5.62 -12.77
C TYR A 144 -1.38 -6.87 -11.88
N ALA A 145 -0.51 -6.77 -10.86
CA ALA A 145 -0.09 -7.84 -9.99
C ALA A 145 -1.16 -8.51 -9.13
N PHE A 146 -2.22 -7.78 -8.81
CA PHE A 146 -3.09 -8.20 -7.73
C PHE A 146 -4.05 -9.32 -8.10
N ASN A 147 -4.27 -9.56 -9.39
CA ASN A 147 -5.39 -10.35 -9.89
C ASN A 147 -6.71 -10.03 -9.12
N ARG A 148 -6.85 -8.79 -8.64
CA ARG A 148 -7.97 -8.34 -7.81
C ARG A 148 -9.13 -8.01 -8.73
N LYS A 149 -10.33 -8.37 -8.30
CA LYS A 149 -11.57 -7.85 -8.89
C LYS A 149 -11.90 -6.51 -8.24
N PHE A 150 -12.65 -5.69 -8.98
CA PHE A 150 -13.21 -4.46 -8.42
C PHE A 150 -14.01 -4.78 -7.14
N GLY A 151 -13.75 -4.04 -6.05
CA GLY A 151 -14.41 -4.24 -4.75
C GLY A 151 -13.91 -5.39 -3.87
N GLN A 152 -13.03 -6.26 -4.37
CA GLN A 152 -12.42 -7.34 -3.60
C GLN A 152 -11.48 -6.76 -2.54
N GLU A 153 -11.60 -7.14 -1.26
CA GLU A 153 -10.66 -6.75 -0.20
C GLU A 153 -9.33 -7.50 -0.32
N ARG A 154 -8.30 -7.04 0.38
CA ARG A 154 -6.94 -7.60 0.23
C ARG A 154 -6.79 -8.98 0.83
N ASP A 155 -7.53 -9.26 1.90
CA ASP A 155 -7.63 -10.58 2.53
C ASP A 155 -8.46 -11.58 1.71
N GLU A 156 -9.14 -11.12 0.66
CA GLU A 156 -9.90 -11.96 -0.27
C GLU A 156 -9.06 -12.41 -1.49
N VAL A 157 -7.79 -11.99 -1.59
CA VAL A 157 -6.92 -12.33 -2.73
C VAL A 157 -6.45 -13.78 -2.64
N VAL A 158 -6.74 -14.55 -3.69
CA VAL A 158 -6.34 -15.95 -3.79
C VAL A 158 -4.83 -16.06 -4.04
N ALA A 159 -4.16 -16.90 -3.26
CA ALA A 159 -2.74 -17.17 -3.43
C ALA A 159 -2.44 -17.80 -4.80
N GLN A 160 -1.40 -17.30 -5.47
CA GLN A 160 -0.91 -17.84 -6.73
C GLN A 160 0.15 -18.91 -6.47
N ASN A 161 0.35 -19.84 -7.41
CA ASN A 161 1.30 -20.96 -7.25
C ASN A 161 2.73 -20.51 -6.89
N TRP A 162 3.18 -19.39 -7.45
CA TRP A 162 4.51 -18.84 -7.14
C TRP A 162 4.64 -18.42 -5.68
N MET A 163 3.55 -17.99 -5.02
CA MET A 163 3.57 -17.53 -3.62
C MET A 163 3.88 -18.67 -2.65
N THR A 164 3.58 -19.92 -3.04
CA THR A 164 3.97 -21.11 -2.28
C THR A 164 5.37 -21.57 -2.70
N LYS A 165 5.66 -21.58 -4.00
CA LYS A 165 6.90 -22.12 -4.55
C LYS A 165 8.14 -21.29 -4.21
N TYR A 166 8.02 -19.97 -4.27
CA TYR A 166 9.12 -19.00 -4.12
C TYR A 166 8.91 -18.08 -2.91
N LYS A 167 8.30 -18.65 -1.86
CA LYS A 167 7.94 -17.93 -0.64
C LYS A 167 9.16 -17.27 -0.01
N ASP A 168 10.23 -18.03 0.21
CA ASP A 168 11.39 -17.57 0.97
C ASP A 168 12.19 -16.52 0.19
N GLU A 169 12.33 -16.71 -1.12
CA GLU A 169 12.94 -15.74 -2.03
C GLU A 169 12.15 -14.43 -2.02
N TYR A 170 10.82 -14.48 -2.12
CA TYR A 170 9.98 -13.29 -2.08
C TYR A 170 10.08 -12.56 -0.74
N LEU A 171 10.05 -13.29 0.37
CA LEU A 171 10.12 -12.70 1.71
C LEU A 171 11.45 -11.98 1.95
N LYS A 172 12.57 -12.52 1.44
CA LYS A 172 13.87 -11.84 1.51
C LYS A 172 13.85 -10.46 0.83
N GLU A 173 13.24 -10.38 -0.35
CA GLU A 173 13.14 -9.10 -1.07
C GLU A 173 12.13 -8.16 -0.40
N ALA A 174 11.04 -8.69 0.14
CA ALA A 174 10.04 -7.91 0.88
C ALA A 174 10.60 -7.35 2.22
N GLU A 175 11.58 -8.01 2.84
CA GLU A 175 12.35 -7.46 3.97
C GLU A 175 13.15 -6.22 3.55
N ILE A 176 13.88 -6.31 2.43
CA ILE A 176 14.63 -5.18 1.84
C ILE A 176 13.68 -4.04 1.43
N LEU A 177 12.44 -4.34 1.06
CA LEU A 177 11.43 -3.34 0.70
C LEU A 177 10.66 -2.78 1.92
N GLN A 178 11.07 -3.12 3.14
CA GLN A 178 10.44 -2.69 4.41
C GLN A 178 8.97 -3.11 4.57
N LEU A 179 8.59 -4.27 4.03
CA LEU A 179 7.23 -4.79 4.12
C LEU A 179 7.03 -5.79 5.27
N ILE A 180 8.13 -6.27 5.88
CA ILE A 180 8.09 -7.37 6.85
C ILE A 180 8.50 -6.95 8.25
N ASP A 181 9.64 -6.29 8.41
CA ASP A 181 10.21 -6.05 9.73
C ASP A 181 9.44 -5.07 10.58
N ARG A 182 9.76 -4.96 11.86
CA ARG A 182 9.19 -3.90 12.72
C ARG A 182 9.71 -2.52 12.30
N GLU A 183 8.81 -1.57 12.17
CA GLU A 183 9.16 -0.15 12.09
C GLU A 183 9.23 0.44 13.50
N ILE A 184 10.40 1.02 13.84
CA ILE A 184 10.69 1.55 15.18
C ILE A 184 10.60 3.08 15.22
N PRO A 185 10.25 3.67 16.37
CA PRO A 185 10.18 5.13 16.51
C PRO A 185 11.53 5.81 16.29
N LYS A 186 11.53 6.93 15.57
CA LYS A 186 12.72 7.77 15.34
C LYS A 186 12.93 8.78 16.48
N TYR A 187 11.87 9.18 17.16
CA TYR A 187 11.89 10.17 18.24
C TYR A 187 11.54 9.57 19.59
N LYS A 188 11.93 10.26 20.66
CA LYS A 188 11.52 9.97 22.05
C LYS A 188 10.35 10.82 22.53
N ASN A 189 10.15 11.99 21.94
CA ASN A 189 9.10 12.92 22.31
C ASN A 189 8.24 13.22 21.09
N TYR A 190 6.92 13.07 21.23
CA TYR A 190 5.93 13.37 20.20
C TYR A 190 4.87 14.32 20.76
N ASP A 191 4.29 15.11 19.88
CA ASP A 191 3.25 16.07 20.25
C ASP A 191 1.90 15.39 20.43
N VAL A 192 1.58 14.48 19.51
CA VAL A 192 0.36 13.66 19.54
C VAL A 192 0.67 12.26 19.03
N ALA A 193 -0.23 11.31 19.33
CA ALA A 193 -0.18 9.97 18.78
C ALA A 193 -1.48 9.66 18.06
N TRP A 194 -1.38 9.10 16.85
CA TRP A 194 -2.50 8.64 16.05
C TRP A 194 -2.38 7.13 15.78
N ILE A 195 -3.46 6.39 16.03
CA ILE A 195 -3.56 4.96 15.74
C ILE A 195 -4.46 4.81 14.51
N ALA A 196 -3.95 4.17 13.47
CA ALA A 196 -4.69 3.98 12.23
C ALA A 196 -5.92 3.05 12.42
N GLY A 197 -7.04 3.42 11.80
CA GLY A 197 -8.27 2.61 11.67
C GLY A 197 -8.05 1.25 11.01
N ALA A 198 -8.78 0.23 11.48
CA ALA A 198 -8.80 -1.12 10.93
C ALA A 198 -9.97 -1.96 11.49
N SER A 199 -10.12 -3.17 10.95
CA SER A 199 -10.97 -4.21 11.52
C SER A 199 -10.62 -4.53 12.98
N ARG A 200 -11.58 -5.11 13.70
CA ARG A 200 -11.47 -5.36 15.16
C ARG A 200 -10.17 -6.02 15.58
N PHE A 201 -9.79 -7.12 14.93
CA PHE A 201 -8.54 -7.83 15.22
C PHE A 201 -7.31 -6.91 15.12
N ASN A 202 -7.18 -6.21 13.98
CA ASN A 202 -6.05 -5.32 13.72
C ASN A 202 -6.07 -4.07 14.61
N MET A 203 -7.25 -3.60 15.01
CA MET A 203 -7.38 -2.51 15.96
C MET A 203 -6.84 -2.91 17.34
N ILE A 204 -7.22 -4.09 17.82
CA ILE A 204 -6.71 -4.63 19.09
C ILE A 204 -5.19 -4.77 19.05
N THR A 205 -4.63 -5.37 17.99
CA THR A 205 -3.17 -5.54 17.87
C THR A 205 -2.43 -4.20 17.77
N ARG A 206 -2.95 -3.21 17.04
CA ARG A 206 -2.34 -1.87 16.96
C ARG A 206 -2.32 -1.15 18.31
N ILE A 207 -3.42 -1.22 19.06
CA ILE A 207 -3.47 -0.59 20.39
C ILE A 207 -2.51 -1.29 21.37
N ILE A 208 -2.41 -2.63 21.32
CA ILE A 208 -1.43 -3.38 22.11
C ILE A 208 0.00 -2.97 21.74
N ASP A 209 0.32 -2.94 20.44
CA ASP A 209 1.67 -2.58 19.97
C ASP A 209 2.04 -1.14 20.33
N TYR A 210 1.07 -0.23 20.27
CA TYR A 210 1.26 1.16 20.68
C TYR A 210 1.74 1.28 22.13
N TYR A 211 1.06 0.60 23.06
CA TYR A 211 1.47 0.62 24.47
C TYR A 211 2.80 -0.10 24.70
N TYR A 212 3.02 -1.21 23.99
CA TYR A 212 4.31 -1.90 23.99
C TYR A 212 5.43 -0.96 23.53
N ALA A 213 5.27 -0.28 22.41
CA ALA A 213 6.27 0.62 21.83
C ALA A 213 6.56 1.81 22.75
N ILE A 214 5.53 2.43 23.33
CA ILE A 214 5.71 3.53 24.29
C ILE A 214 6.56 3.10 25.48
N SER A 215 6.25 1.94 26.05
CA SER A 215 7.01 1.40 27.19
C SER A 215 8.42 0.98 26.79
N LYS A 216 8.55 0.17 25.74
CA LYS A 216 9.82 -0.41 25.28
C LYS A 216 10.83 0.64 24.87
N TYR A 217 10.38 1.69 24.17
CA TYR A 217 11.23 2.75 23.66
C TYR A 217 11.23 4.00 24.53
N ASN A 218 10.57 3.98 25.70
CA ASN A 218 10.48 5.13 26.61
C ASN A 218 10.02 6.41 25.89
N ILE A 219 8.89 6.31 25.18
CA ILE A 219 8.33 7.40 24.39
C ILE A 219 7.44 8.26 25.28
N LYS A 220 7.55 9.59 25.14
CA LYS A 220 6.65 10.56 25.74
C LYS A 220 5.71 11.14 24.68
N ILE A 221 4.42 11.11 24.96
CA ILE A 221 3.38 11.80 24.17
C ILE A 221 2.90 13.01 24.98
N ASN A 222 2.99 14.21 24.41
CA ASN A 222 2.69 15.45 25.13
C ASN A 222 1.18 15.73 25.25
N SER A 223 0.36 15.15 24.38
CA SER A 223 -1.09 15.36 24.34
C SER A 223 -1.86 14.06 24.07
N ASN A 224 -3.12 14.18 23.66
CA ASN A 224 -4.03 13.04 23.53
C ASN A 224 -3.64 12.06 22.43
N VAL A 225 -4.08 10.82 22.62
CA VAL A 225 -4.03 9.75 21.62
C VAL A 225 -5.33 9.77 20.85
N ALA A 226 -5.26 9.73 19.52
CA ALA A 226 -6.43 9.58 18.67
C ALA A 226 -6.43 8.23 17.96
N VAL A 227 -7.59 7.58 17.85
CA VAL A 227 -7.81 6.50 16.88
C VAL A 227 -8.57 7.08 15.69
N LEU A 228 -8.05 6.84 14.49
CA LEU A 228 -8.58 7.37 13.23
C LEU A 228 -9.55 6.35 12.63
N THR A 229 -10.84 6.45 12.97
CA THR A 229 -11.88 5.52 12.52
C THR A 229 -12.72 6.11 11.41
N GLY A 230 -13.15 5.27 10.47
CA GLY A 230 -14.18 5.64 9.50
C GLY A 230 -15.55 5.07 9.84
N ASP A 231 -16.60 5.66 9.27
CA ASP A 231 -17.94 5.09 9.10
C ASP A 231 -17.98 3.86 8.16
N ARG A 232 -17.02 2.95 8.32
CA ARG A 232 -17.06 1.63 7.70
C ARG A 232 -18.00 0.76 8.50
N GLU A 233 -19.01 0.24 7.84
CA GLU A 233 -19.92 -0.74 8.41
C GLU A 233 -19.18 -2.04 8.80
N LEU A 234 -19.52 -2.57 9.98
CA LEU A 234 -18.98 -3.83 10.47
C LEU A 234 -19.56 -5.01 9.69
N TRP A 235 -18.76 -6.06 9.50
CA TRP A 235 -19.28 -7.33 8.99
C TRP A 235 -18.60 -8.52 9.65
N ALA A 236 -19.37 -9.59 9.87
CA ALA A 236 -18.97 -10.69 10.73
C ALA A 236 -17.69 -11.38 10.26
N ASN A 237 -17.48 -11.45 8.94
CA ASN A 237 -16.30 -12.12 8.39
C ASN A 237 -14.99 -11.46 8.81
N ILE A 238 -14.88 -10.13 8.88
CA ILE A 238 -13.59 -9.46 9.16
C ILE A 238 -13.45 -8.98 10.60
N ASP A 239 -14.57 -8.67 11.25
CA ASP A 239 -14.60 -8.08 12.60
C ASP A 239 -14.71 -9.15 13.70
N GLY A 240 -14.76 -10.43 13.32
CA GLY A 240 -14.59 -11.54 14.23
C GLY A 240 -13.14 -11.77 14.66
N VAL A 241 -12.96 -12.26 15.88
CA VAL A 241 -11.68 -12.67 16.45
C VAL A 241 -11.84 -14.07 17.04
N VAL A 242 -10.96 -15.00 16.66
CA VAL A 242 -10.99 -16.36 17.24
C VAL A 242 -10.88 -16.25 18.77
N PRO A 243 -11.77 -16.88 19.56
CA PRO A 243 -11.84 -16.64 21.01
C PRO A 243 -10.50 -16.87 21.75
N THR A 244 -9.78 -17.93 21.42
CA THR A 244 -8.45 -18.22 22.01
C THR A 244 -7.39 -17.19 21.61
N VAL A 245 -7.53 -16.57 20.42
CA VAL A 245 -6.69 -15.45 19.99
C VAL A 245 -7.05 -14.20 20.77
N LEU A 246 -8.33 -13.91 20.95
CA LEU A 246 -8.78 -12.76 21.74
C LEU A 246 -8.25 -12.81 23.17
N GLU A 247 -8.31 -13.97 23.83
CA GLU A 247 -7.73 -14.19 25.16
C GLU A 247 -6.22 -13.94 25.18
N LYS A 248 -5.48 -14.47 24.19
CA LYS A 248 -4.04 -14.21 24.03
C LYS A 248 -3.74 -12.72 23.86
N LEU A 249 -4.53 -12.00 23.08
CA LEU A 249 -4.36 -10.56 22.85
C LEU A 249 -4.64 -9.75 24.13
N ILE A 250 -5.71 -10.08 24.86
CA ILE A 250 -6.01 -9.44 26.16
C ILE A 250 -4.87 -9.69 27.14
N HIS A 251 -4.35 -10.92 27.21
CA HIS A 251 -3.19 -11.23 28.04
C HIS A 251 -1.94 -10.45 27.62
N ALA A 252 -1.70 -10.33 26.31
CA ALA A 252 -0.59 -9.57 25.76
C ALA A 252 -0.67 -8.08 26.14
N TYR A 253 -1.86 -7.49 26.10
CA TYR A 253 -2.10 -6.14 26.59
C TYR A 253 -1.75 -6.02 28.08
N GLN A 254 -2.33 -6.89 28.91
CA GLN A 254 -2.16 -6.86 30.37
C GLN A 254 -0.71 -7.06 30.82
N LYS A 255 0.07 -7.83 30.06
CA LYS A 255 1.49 -8.11 30.34
C LYS A 255 2.45 -7.27 29.51
N ASN A 256 1.94 -6.38 28.67
CA ASN A 256 2.73 -5.51 27.78
C ASN A 256 3.75 -6.32 26.95
N LEU A 257 3.27 -7.38 26.28
CA LEU A 257 4.10 -8.30 25.52
C LEU A 257 4.43 -7.78 24.12
N ASN A 258 5.58 -8.20 23.58
CA ASN A 258 5.93 -7.91 22.19
C ASN A 258 5.11 -8.76 21.22
N LEU A 259 4.25 -8.14 20.42
CA LEU A 259 3.46 -8.80 19.37
C LEU A 259 4.31 -9.53 18.33
N ASP A 260 5.56 -9.13 18.12
CA ASP A 260 6.47 -9.83 17.21
C ASP A 260 6.71 -11.27 17.66
N LEU A 261 6.67 -11.53 18.96
CA LEU A 261 6.95 -12.86 19.55
C LEU A 261 5.69 -13.69 19.74
N LEU A 262 4.50 -13.12 19.52
CA LEU A 262 3.24 -13.83 19.70
C LEU A 262 2.87 -14.60 18.44
N ASP A 263 2.55 -15.87 18.64
CA ASP A 263 1.96 -16.72 17.61
C ASP A 263 0.45 -16.54 17.58
N ILE A 264 -0.02 -15.82 16.57
CA ILE A 264 -1.39 -15.37 16.39
C ILE A 264 -1.83 -15.72 14.98
N ASP A 265 -2.81 -16.61 14.89
CA ASP A 265 -3.49 -16.97 13.66
C ASP A 265 -4.99 -16.73 13.83
N ASN A 266 -5.53 -15.76 13.08
CA ASN A 266 -6.93 -15.38 13.10
C ASN A 266 -7.68 -15.85 11.84
N SER A 267 -7.29 -16.99 11.25
CA SER A 267 -7.88 -17.54 10.02
C SER A 267 -8.95 -18.64 10.25
N ASP A 268 -9.18 -19.08 11.49
CA ASP A 268 -10.13 -20.14 11.84
C ASP A 268 -11.60 -19.76 11.52
N ILE A 269 -12.40 -20.72 11.05
CA ILE A 269 -13.84 -20.56 10.75
C ILE A 269 -14.64 -20.02 11.94
N LYS A 270 -14.25 -20.34 13.18
CA LYS A 270 -14.86 -19.84 14.42
C LYS A 270 -14.88 -18.32 14.52
N ARG A 271 -13.99 -17.65 13.78
CA ARG A 271 -13.94 -16.20 13.66
C ARG A 271 -15.28 -15.61 13.23
N VAL A 272 -15.94 -16.22 12.24
CA VAL A 272 -17.18 -15.65 11.69
C VAL A 272 -18.31 -15.71 12.70
N ASP A 273 -18.40 -16.79 13.46
CA ASP A 273 -19.44 -16.95 14.48
C ASP A 273 -19.19 -16.01 15.67
N GLU A 274 -17.94 -15.85 16.12
CA GLU A 274 -17.60 -14.83 17.12
C GLU A 274 -17.91 -13.41 16.61
N GLY A 275 -17.64 -13.13 15.33
CA GLY A 275 -17.99 -11.85 14.70
C GLY A 275 -19.49 -11.57 14.72
N LYS A 276 -20.34 -12.59 14.50
CA LYS A 276 -21.79 -12.46 14.64
C LYS A 276 -22.18 -12.16 16.09
N GLU A 277 -21.66 -12.93 17.04
CA GLU A 277 -21.95 -12.75 18.47
C GLU A 277 -21.56 -11.35 18.94
N TYR A 278 -20.38 -10.88 18.55
CA TYR A 278 -19.89 -9.54 18.86
C TYR A 278 -20.79 -8.45 18.30
N ILE A 279 -21.16 -8.52 17.01
CA ILE A 279 -22.03 -7.56 16.35
C ILE A 279 -23.41 -7.50 17.03
N LEU A 280 -23.99 -8.66 17.39
CA LEU A 280 -25.25 -8.73 18.13
C LEU A 280 -25.13 -8.07 19.52
N GLY A 281 -24.03 -8.33 20.23
CA GLY A 281 -23.74 -7.71 21.51
C GLY A 281 -23.60 -6.19 21.41
N LEU A 282 -22.90 -5.71 20.38
CA LEU A 282 -22.72 -4.29 20.10
C LEU A 282 -24.06 -3.61 19.77
N ALA A 283 -24.89 -4.25 18.94
CA ALA A 283 -26.23 -3.79 18.61
C ALA A 283 -27.10 -3.61 19.87
N LYS A 284 -27.06 -4.59 20.78
CA LYS A 284 -27.77 -4.53 22.06
C LYS A 284 -27.24 -3.39 22.95
N LYS A 285 -25.92 -3.23 23.06
CA LYS A 285 -25.26 -2.19 23.87
C LYS A 285 -25.64 -0.78 23.41
N TYR A 286 -25.74 -0.55 22.10
CA TYR A 286 -26.06 0.75 21.51
C TYR A 286 -27.53 0.90 21.08
N HIS A 287 -28.40 -0.02 21.49
CA HIS A 287 -29.84 0.00 21.17
C HIS A 287 -30.17 0.06 19.67
N ILE A 288 -29.33 -0.53 18.83
CA ILE A 288 -29.53 -0.63 17.37
C ILE A 288 -30.37 -1.89 17.09
N LYS A 289 -31.49 -1.72 16.39
CA LYS A 289 -32.43 -2.81 16.11
C LYS A 289 -32.06 -3.57 14.83
N LEU A 290 -31.77 -4.86 15.01
CA LEU A 290 -31.59 -5.82 13.91
C LEU A 290 -32.82 -6.73 13.78
N ASN A 291 -33.03 -7.28 12.59
CA ASN A 291 -34.09 -8.24 12.33
C ASN A 291 -33.91 -9.48 13.21
N SER A 292 -34.86 -9.75 14.12
CA SER A 292 -34.74 -10.83 15.10
C SER A 292 -34.79 -12.23 14.49
N SER A 293 -35.46 -12.40 13.35
CA SER A 293 -35.58 -13.69 12.65
C SER A 293 -34.37 -13.99 11.75
N SER A 294 -33.69 -12.95 11.28
CA SER A 294 -32.52 -13.05 10.42
C SER A 294 -31.63 -11.83 10.64
N PRO A 295 -30.82 -11.81 11.71
CA PRO A 295 -30.05 -10.62 12.12
C PRO A 295 -28.88 -10.29 11.19
N PHE A 296 -28.56 -11.18 10.25
CA PHE A 296 -27.51 -11.00 9.26
C PHE A 296 -28.07 -11.21 7.86
N ILE A 297 -27.54 -10.44 6.92
CA ILE A 297 -27.84 -10.54 5.50
C ILE A 297 -26.54 -10.74 4.72
N GLN A 298 -26.59 -11.60 3.70
CA GLN A 298 -25.52 -11.79 2.73
C GLN A 298 -26.05 -11.45 1.35
N TYR A 299 -25.44 -10.44 0.72
CA TYR A 299 -25.76 -10.08 -0.65
C TYR A 299 -25.05 -11.03 -1.62
N THR A 300 -25.74 -11.49 -2.65
CA THR A 300 -25.16 -12.39 -3.65
C THR A 300 -24.62 -11.64 -4.86
N ASN A 301 -25.20 -10.49 -5.19
CA ASN A 301 -24.84 -9.71 -6.37
C ASN A 301 -24.50 -8.25 -6.00
N LEU A 302 -23.59 -7.63 -6.75
CA LEU A 302 -23.15 -6.25 -6.48
C LEU A 302 -24.29 -5.23 -6.62
N ASN A 303 -25.25 -5.47 -7.52
CA ASN A 303 -26.39 -4.59 -7.74
C ASN A 303 -27.39 -4.57 -6.57
N GLU A 304 -27.33 -5.57 -5.69
CA GLU A 304 -28.18 -5.68 -4.49
C GLU A 304 -27.52 -5.05 -3.27
N CYS A 305 -26.21 -4.78 -3.33
CA CYS A 305 -25.45 -4.26 -2.20
C CYS A 305 -25.80 -2.78 -1.95
N PRO A 306 -26.15 -2.41 -0.71
CA PRO A 306 -26.14 -1.02 -0.29
C PRO A 306 -24.78 -0.36 -0.53
N ALA A 307 -24.75 0.97 -0.61
CA ALA A 307 -23.49 1.71 -0.70
C ALA A 307 -22.53 1.31 0.44
N GLY A 308 -21.30 0.96 0.07
CA GLY A 308 -20.27 0.48 1.00
C GLY A 308 -20.29 -1.02 1.30
N CYS A 309 -21.31 -1.77 0.85
CA CYS A 309 -21.40 -3.22 1.00
C CYS A 309 -20.87 -3.96 -0.24
N PHE A 310 -20.43 -5.20 -0.04
CA PHE A 310 -19.92 -6.07 -1.12
C PHE A 310 -20.51 -7.48 -1.04
N PRO A 311 -20.65 -8.18 -2.17
CA PRO A 311 -21.22 -9.53 -2.18
C PRO A 311 -20.44 -10.52 -1.32
N ASN A 312 -21.11 -11.59 -0.90
CA ASN A 312 -20.55 -12.71 -0.13
C ASN A 312 -20.05 -12.38 1.28
N ARG A 313 -20.34 -11.19 1.82
CA ARG A 313 -20.04 -10.81 3.21
C ARG A 313 -21.32 -10.78 4.06
N LEU A 314 -21.18 -11.11 5.35
CA LEU A 314 -22.28 -11.15 6.31
C LEU A 314 -22.41 -9.83 7.07
N TYR A 315 -23.36 -8.99 6.64
CA TYR A 315 -23.65 -7.69 7.22
C TYR A 315 -24.80 -7.74 8.22
N PRO A 316 -24.89 -6.80 9.18
CA PRO A 316 -26.07 -6.65 10.03
C PRO A 316 -27.33 -6.35 9.20
N ASN A 317 -28.44 -7.00 9.53
CA ASN A 317 -29.73 -6.78 8.87
C ASN A 317 -30.61 -5.84 9.72
N TYR A 318 -30.59 -4.54 9.41
CA TYR A 318 -31.33 -3.53 10.18
C TYR A 318 -32.84 -3.53 9.86
N ILE A 319 -33.66 -3.22 10.87
CA ILE A 319 -35.12 -3.07 10.69
C ILE A 319 -35.47 -1.71 10.07
N GLU A 320 -34.74 -0.66 10.43
CA GLU A 320 -35.03 0.73 10.03
C GLU A 320 -34.03 1.19 8.96
N SER A 321 -34.51 1.54 7.77
CA SER A 321 -33.67 2.09 6.71
C SER A 321 -33.22 3.51 7.06
N GLY A 322 -31.90 3.77 7.06
CA GLY A 322 -31.33 5.10 7.31
C GLY A 322 -31.06 5.44 8.79
N GLY A 323 -31.19 4.47 9.70
CA GLY A 323 -30.80 4.62 11.11
C GLY A 323 -29.28 4.54 11.35
N ILE A 324 -28.87 4.71 12.62
CA ILE A 324 -27.48 4.55 13.07
C ILE A 324 -27.01 3.12 12.75
N ARG A 325 -25.89 3.00 12.02
CA ARG A 325 -25.29 1.72 11.64
C ARG A 325 -24.22 1.29 12.64
N LEU A 326 -23.97 -0.01 12.67
CA LEU A 326 -22.83 -0.57 13.41
C LEU A 326 -21.57 -0.32 12.59
N ASN A 327 -20.71 0.57 13.08
CA ASN A 327 -19.51 1.02 12.38
C ASN A 327 -18.23 0.87 13.22
N GLU A 328 -17.09 1.15 12.58
CA GLU A 328 -15.76 1.05 13.21
C GLU A 328 -15.61 1.96 14.43
N ALA A 329 -16.24 3.14 14.43
CA ALA A 329 -16.20 4.05 15.58
C ALA A 329 -16.89 3.48 16.81
N LEU A 330 -18.07 2.85 16.65
CA LEU A 330 -18.77 2.15 17.74
C LEU A 330 -17.97 0.96 18.27
N MET A 331 -17.34 0.21 17.37
CA MET A 331 -16.43 -0.87 17.74
C MET A 331 -15.25 -0.34 18.56
N VAL A 332 -14.57 0.73 18.12
CA VAL A 332 -13.43 1.29 18.86
C VAL A 332 -13.86 1.80 20.23
N ARG A 333 -15.01 2.49 20.35
CA ARG A 333 -15.57 2.88 21.65
C ARG A 333 -15.71 1.68 22.57
N ASP A 334 -16.31 0.60 22.07
CA ASP A 334 -16.50 -0.62 22.82
C ASP A 334 -15.18 -1.29 23.24
N LEU A 335 -14.20 -1.40 22.34
CA LEU A 335 -12.88 -1.93 22.66
C LEU A 335 -12.15 -1.09 23.72
N THR A 336 -12.22 0.24 23.62
CA THR A 336 -11.64 1.14 24.61
C THR A 336 -12.30 0.96 25.97
N ASP A 337 -13.63 0.84 26.02
CA ASP A 337 -14.37 0.65 27.27
C ASP A 337 -14.16 -0.72 27.91
N THR A 338 -13.99 -1.78 27.12
CA THR A 338 -14.02 -3.17 27.60
C THR A 338 -12.65 -3.81 27.75
N ILE A 339 -11.71 -3.53 26.84
CA ILE A 339 -10.37 -4.13 26.84
C ILE A 339 -9.34 -3.15 27.40
N PHE A 340 -9.46 -1.86 27.05
CA PHE A 340 -8.43 -0.85 27.31
C PHE A 340 -8.81 0.18 28.38
N SER A 341 -9.81 -0.12 29.23
CA SER A 341 -10.63 0.74 30.12
C SER A 341 -9.91 1.73 31.05
N SER A 342 -8.58 1.80 31.01
CA SER A 342 -7.73 2.67 31.83
C SER A 342 -7.12 3.87 31.09
N LYS A 343 -7.48 4.09 29.81
CA LYS A 343 -6.76 5.04 28.94
C LYS A 343 -7.70 5.98 28.18
N VAL A 344 -7.35 7.27 28.18
CA VAL A 344 -8.06 8.30 27.41
C VAL A 344 -7.60 8.21 25.95
N ILE A 345 -8.45 7.63 25.12
CA ILE A 345 -8.29 7.58 23.66
C ILE A 345 -9.42 8.43 23.05
N THR A 346 -9.06 9.48 22.32
CA THR A 346 -10.00 10.25 21.51
C THR A 346 -10.33 9.45 20.25
N ILE A 347 -11.60 9.37 19.88
CA ILE A 347 -12.01 8.72 18.63
C ILE A 347 -12.31 9.82 17.61
N VAL A 348 -11.58 9.81 16.50
CA VAL A 348 -11.83 10.68 15.36
C VAL A 348 -12.68 9.89 14.38
N ASP A 349 -13.97 10.21 14.39
CA ASP A 349 -15.00 9.63 13.55
C ASP A 349 -15.35 10.61 12.43
N GLU A 350 -15.28 10.16 11.18
CA GLU A 350 -15.74 10.94 10.03
C GLU A 350 -17.24 10.73 9.84
N THR A 351 -18.01 11.82 9.89
CA THR A 351 -19.39 11.81 9.39
C THR A 351 -19.33 12.13 7.90
N VAL A 352 -19.38 11.09 7.07
CA VAL A 352 -19.38 11.26 5.62
C VAL A 352 -20.67 11.95 5.18
N GLY A 353 -20.55 12.99 4.36
CA GLY A 353 -21.69 13.58 3.66
C GLY A 353 -22.38 12.52 2.79
N VAL A 354 -23.70 12.61 2.67
CA VAL A 354 -24.65 11.58 2.17
C VAL A 354 -24.28 10.89 0.83
N ASP A 355 -23.33 11.43 0.05
CA ASP A 355 -23.01 11.00 -1.32
C ASP A 355 -21.61 10.36 -1.51
N SER A 356 -20.88 10.03 -0.44
CA SER A 356 -19.50 9.52 -0.54
C SER A 356 -19.36 8.03 -0.20
N TYR A 357 -18.67 7.28 -1.08
CA TYR A 357 -18.35 5.87 -0.89
C TYR A 357 -17.23 5.70 0.14
N ARG A 358 -17.59 5.34 1.39
CA ARG A 358 -16.72 4.85 2.49
C ARG A 358 -15.52 5.76 2.86
N PRO A 359 -15.33 6.09 4.15
CA PRO A 359 -14.13 6.78 4.63
C PRO A 359 -12.82 6.16 4.18
N THR A 360 -11.86 7.02 3.83
CA THR A 360 -10.51 6.63 3.46
C THR A 360 -9.52 6.96 4.58
N THR A 361 -8.30 6.44 4.48
CA THR A 361 -7.21 6.89 5.36
C THR A 361 -6.98 8.39 5.23
N GLU A 362 -7.13 8.95 4.02
CA GLU A 362 -6.93 10.38 3.76
C GLU A 362 -8.00 11.23 4.47
N SER A 363 -9.28 10.84 4.40
CA SER A 363 -10.35 11.63 5.03
C SER A 363 -10.27 11.67 6.56
N THR A 364 -10.06 10.51 7.19
CA THR A 364 -9.87 10.43 8.66
C THR A 364 -8.62 11.18 9.15
N VAL A 365 -7.53 11.18 8.37
CA VAL A 365 -6.32 11.96 8.66
C VAL A 365 -6.56 13.45 8.50
N ARG A 366 -7.30 13.88 7.47
CA ARG A 366 -7.67 15.28 7.27
C ARG A 366 -8.36 15.83 8.51
N ASP A 367 -9.37 15.12 9.00
CA ASP A 367 -10.14 15.54 10.17
C ASP A 367 -9.33 15.55 11.46
N ALA A 368 -8.43 14.57 11.64
CA ALA A 368 -7.51 14.55 12.77
C ALA A 368 -6.53 15.74 12.73
N THR A 369 -6.02 16.07 11.54
CA THR A 369 -5.14 17.22 11.33
C THR A 369 -5.86 18.53 11.62
N VAL A 370 -7.09 18.69 11.12
CA VAL A 370 -7.94 19.87 11.36
C VAL A 370 -8.15 20.07 12.86
N LYS A 371 -8.63 19.02 13.56
CA LYS A 371 -8.86 19.07 15.02
C LYS A 371 -7.57 19.42 15.79
N PHE A 372 -6.44 18.87 15.35
CA PHE A 372 -5.15 19.16 15.96
C PHE A 372 -4.71 20.61 15.75
N LEU A 373 -4.78 21.13 14.52
CA LEU A 373 -4.40 22.51 14.21
C LEU A 373 -5.34 23.53 14.86
N GLU A 374 -6.64 23.26 14.92
CA GLU A 374 -7.59 24.09 15.66
C GLU A 374 -7.21 24.15 17.14
N ARG A 375 -6.79 23.04 17.75
CA ARG A 375 -6.28 23.04 19.11
C ARG A 375 -4.99 23.86 19.22
N VAL A 376 -4.03 23.68 18.32
CA VAL A 376 -2.77 24.46 18.30
C VAL A 376 -3.03 25.96 18.21
N ILE A 377 -4.00 26.38 17.38
CA ILE A 377 -4.29 27.80 17.14
C ILE A 377 -5.12 28.40 18.27
N ASN A 378 -6.13 27.67 18.75
CA ASN A 378 -7.12 28.20 19.70
C ASN A 378 -6.72 27.98 21.16
N THR A 379 -5.78 27.06 21.43
CA THR A 379 -5.28 26.80 22.78
C THR A 379 -3.83 27.24 22.88
N ASN A 380 -3.49 27.98 23.94
CA ASN A 380 -2.09 28.35 24.21
C ASN A 380 -1.25 27.15 24.73
N GLU A 381 -1.72 25.91 24.55
CA GLU A 381 -1.09 24.67 25.03
C GLU A 381 0.28 24.44 24.40
N TYR A 382 0.46 24.86 23.15
CA TYR A 382 1.68 24.65 22.38
C TYR A 382 2.56 25.91 22.29
N GLY A 383 2.16 27.01 22.93
CA GLY A 383 2.88 28.29 22.92
C GLY A 383 3.26 28.75 21.50
N ASN A 384 4.54 29.07 21.30
CA ASN A 384 5.08 29.53 20.01
C ASN A 384 5.64 28.40 19.13
N LYS A 385 5.34 27.14 19.44
CA LYS A 385 5.86 25.99 18.68
C LYS A 385 5.30 25.99 17.26
N LYS A 386 6.17 25.73 16.28
CA LYS A 386 5.82 25.69 14.85
C LYS A 386 5.94 24.31 14.22
N GLU A 387 6.83 23.47 14.74
CA GLU A 387 7.12 22.15 14.18
C GLU A 387 6.53 21.08 15.10
N PHE A 388 5.67 20.20 14.59
CA PHE A 388 5.03 19.15 15.37
C PHE A 388 5.41 17.76 14.86
N ILE A 389 5.46 16.79 15.77
CA ILE A 389 5.77 15.40 15.42
C ILE A 389 4.64 14.49 15.91
N ILE A 390 4.10 13.71 14.99
CA ILE A 390 3.02 12.74 15.22
C ILE A 390 3.61 11.34 15.26
N LEU A 391 3.39 10.61 16.35
CA LEU A 391 3.61 9.17 16.36
C LEU A 391 2.42 8.49 15.67
N PHE A 392 2.65 7.80 14.55
CA PHE A 392 1.60 7.16 13.78
C PHE A 392 1.70 5.63 13.89
N GLN A 393 0.82 5.02 14.68
CA GLN A 393 0.78 3.57 14.88
C GLN A 393 0.01 2.86 13.77
N SER A 394 0.67 1.88 13.16
CA SER A 394 0.10 0.90 12.24
C SER A 394 0.76 -0.48 12.44
N ASN A 395 0.90 -1.27 11.39
CA ASN A 395 1.55 -2.57 11.36
C ASN A 395 2.04 -2.89 9.95
N ASN A 396 3.08 -3.72 9.83
CA ASN A 396 3.49 -4.20 8.52
C ASN A 396 2.51 -5.24 7.95
N PRO A 397 2.28 -5.27 6.61
CA PRO A 397 2.99 -4.53 5.56
C PRO A 397 2.44 -3.10 5.26
N PHE A 398 1.53 -2.57 6.07
CA PHE A 398 0.78 -1.34 5.74
C PHE A 398 1.47 -0.04 6.15
N VAL A 399 2.37 -0.09 7.14
CA VAL A 399 2.87 1.10 7.86
C VAL A 399 3.53 2.13 6.94
N LEU A 400 4.42 1.72 6.03
CA LEU A 400 5.13 2.66 5.15
C LEU A 400 4.17 3.37 4.20
N ARG A 401 3.28 2.60 3.55
CA ARG A 401 2.24 3.14 2.65
C ARG A 401 1.34 4.12 3.39
N GLN A 402 0.83 3.73 4.55
CA GLN A 402 -0.07 4.58 5.33
C GLN A 402 0.63 5.83 5.83
N THR A 403 1.91 5.75 6.21
CA THR A 403 2.69 6.92 6.64
C THR A 403 2.86 7.93 5.50
N ILE A 404 3.15 7.46 4.27
CA ILE A 404 3.25 8.32 3.09
C ILE A 404 1.90 9.02 2.82
N ALA A 405 0.80 8.26 2.81
CA ALA A 405 -0.54 8.81 2.58
C ALA A 405 -0.93 9.82 3.68
N THR A 406 -0.68 9.49 4.95
CA THR A 406 -0.94 10.37 6.09
C THR A 406 -0.11 11.65 5.99
N GLN A 407 1.19 11.57 5.74
CA GLN A 407 2.06 12.75 5.62
C GLN A 407 1.62 13.67 4.48
N ARG A 408 1.22 13.10 3.32
CA ARG A 408 0.72 13.88 2.20
C ARG A 408 -0.53 14.66 2.58
N GLN A 409 -1.51 14.00 3.21
CA GLN A 409 -2.75 14.65 3.62
C GLN A 409 -2.53 15.71 4.70
N VAL A 410 -1.64 15.42 5.67
CA VAL A 410 -1.23 16.37 6.70
C VAL A 410 -0.65 17.63 6.05
N ASN A 411 0.25 17.47 5.06
CA ASN A 411 0.85 18.60 4.35
C ASN A 411 -0.21 19.46 3.64
N GLU A 412 -1.20 18.85 2.99
CA GLU A 412 -2.27 19.59 2.32
C GLU A 412 -3.09 20.45 3.29
N VAL A 413 -3.44 19.90 4.45
CA VAL A 413 -4.19 20.63 5.48
C VAL A 413 -3.32 21.73 6.10
N VAL A 414 -2.06 21.43 6.43
CA VAL A 414 -1.11 22.40 7.00
C VAL A 414 -0.87 23.56 6.03
N ASP A 415 -0.67 23.28 4.74
CA ASP A 415 -0.50 24.30 3.69
C ASP A 415 -1.72 25.22 3.61
N TYR A 416 -2.94 24.66 3.72
CA TYR A 416 -4.17 25.44 3.75
C TYR A 416 -4.23 26.36 4.98
N TYR A 417 -3.97 25.83 6.18
CA TYR A 417 -4.00 26.60 7.43
C TYR A 417 -2.91 27.67 7.48
N ASN A 418 -1.70 27.38 6.99
CA ASN A 418 -0.61 28.35 6.90
C ASN A 418 -0.99 29.54 6.03
N LYS A 419 -1.61 29.30 4.87
CA LYS A 419 -2.14 30.36 4.00
C LYS A 419 -3.29 31.14 4.65
N LEU A 420 -4.21 30.45 5.31
CA LEU A 420 -5.39 31.07 5.91
C LEU A 420 -5.06 31.96 7.11
N TYR A 421 -4.14 31.52 7.97
CA TYR A 421 -3.85 32.19 9.25
C TYR A 421 -2.49 32.92 9.29
N GLY A 422 -1.76 32.95 8.17
CA GLY A 422 -0.41 33.54 8.12
C GLY A 422 0.57 32.84 9.07
N LYS A 423 0.49 31.51 9.14
CA LYS A 423 1.32 30.67 10.02
C LYS A 423 2.37 29.93 9.22
N GLU A 424 3.35 29.38 9.93
CA GLU A 424 4.46 28.60 9.36
C GLU A 424 4.56 27.27 10.11
N TYR A 425 3.43 26.58 10.26
CA TYR A 425 3.40 25.28 10.88
C TYR A 425 4.00 24.22 9.97
N SER A 426 4.68 23.25 10.55
CA SER A 426 5.09 22.00 9.90
C SER A 426 4.71 20.83 10.80
N ILE A 427 4.31 19.73 10.18
CA ILE A 427 3.95 18.50 10.90
C ILE A 427 4.66 17.33 10.23
N GLN A 428 5.43 16.59 11.01
CA GLN A 428 6.07 15.35 10.59
C GLN A 428 5.33 14.14 11.16
N VAL A 429 5.07 13.15 10.32
CA VAL A 429 4.46 11.87 10.68
C VAL A 429 5.55 10.81 10.76
N ASP A 430 5.69 10.19 11.93
CA ASP A 430 6.61 9.08 12.15
C ASP A 430 5.82 7.77 12.32
N GLY A 431 5.80 6.97 11.26
CA GLY A 431 5.14 5.67 11.23
C GLY A 431 5.89 4.60 12.02
N ILE A 432 5.18 3.89 12.90
CA ILE A 432 5.69 2.72 13.62
C ILE A 432 4.71 1.54 13.50
N GLY A 433 5.22 0.33 13.70
CA GLY A 433 4.36 -0.85 13.72
C GLY A 433 5.11 -2.15 13.91
N TYR A 434 4.41 -3.15 14.45
CA TYR A 434 4.94 -4.51 14.62
C TYR A 434 5.19 -5.21 13.28
N LYS A 435 6.00 -6.27 13.34
CA LYS A 435 6.39 -7.06 12.16
C LYS A 435 5.18 -7.67 11.46
N CYS A 436 5.29 -7.92 10.16
CA CYS A 436 4.25 -8.52 9.36
C CYS A 436 3.80 -9.89 9.93
N LYS A 437 2.48 -10.06 10.02
CA LYS A 437 1.80 -11.32 10.37
C LYS A 437 0.88 -11.80 9.24
N ALA A 438 0.96 -11.16 8.09
CA ALA A 438 0.07 -11.40 6.96
C ALA A 438 0.73 -12.35 5.95
N ASP A 439 -0.10 -13.08 5.20
CA ASP A 439 0.37 -13.96 4.14
C ASP A 439 0.95 -13.19 2.95
N ILE A 440 1.70 -13.90 2.09
CA ILE A 440 2.35 -13.33 0.90
C ILE A 440 1.35 -12.63 -0.01
N SER A 441 0.13 -13.13 -0.15
CA SER A 441 -0.90 -12.49 -0.97
C SER A 441 -1.19 -11.06 -0.49
N ILE A 442 -1.25 -10.84 0.83
CA ILE A 442 -1.47 -9.53 1.43
C ILE A 442 -0.19 -8.68 1.34
N ILE A 443 1.00 -9.25 1.57
CA ILE A 443 2.27 -8.53 1.43
C ILE A 443 2.43 -8.01 -0.01
N HIS A 444 2.20 -8.88 -0.99
CA HIS A 444 2.21 -8.50 -2.40
C HIS A 444 1.11 -7.50 -2.72
N SER A 445 -0.07 -7.67 -2.13
CA SER A 445 -1.17 -6.71 -2.26
C SER A 445 -0.81 -5.31 -1.75
N GLU A 446 -0.06 -5.21 -0.66
CA GLU A 446 0.39 -3.94 -0.10
C GLU A 446 1.59 -3.36 -0.82
N PHE A 447 2.51 -4.20 -1.31
CA PHE A 447 3.65 -3.77 -2.12
C PHE A 447 3.21 -2.87 -3.27
N ALA A 448 2.24 -3.31 -4.07
CA ALA A 448 1.84 -2.50 -5.22
C ALA A 448 0.91 -1.33 -4.86
N ALA A 449 0.27 -1.35 -3.69
CA ALA A 449 -0.40 -0.17 -3.13
C ALA A 449 0.64 0.85 -2.64
N LEU A 450 1.77 0.39 -2.11
CA LEU A 450 2.92 1.24 -1.77
C LEU A 450 3.55 1.88 -3.01
N ILE A 451 3.69 1.15 -4.12
CA ILE A 451 4.17 1.72 -5.40
C ILE A 451 3.28 2.88 -5.85
N LEU A 452 1.95 2.74 -5.75
CA LEU A 452 1.01 3.83 -6.05
C LEU A 452 1.27 5.06 -5.18
N GLU A 453 1.42 4.88 -3.88
CA GLU A 453 1.64 5.99 -2.96
C GLU A 453 2.99 6.68 -3.18
N LYS A 454 4.04 5.91 -3.48
CA LYS A 454 5.35 6.43 -3.91
C LYS A 454 5.27 7.20 -5.22
N TRP A 455 4.49 6.72 -6.19
CA TRP A 455 4.27 7.41 -7.46
C TRP A 455 3.57 8.76 -7.24
N LYS A 456 2.48 8.79 -6.48
CA LYS A 456 1.75 10.03 -6.14
C LYS A 456 2.66 11.07 -5.46
N ASP A 457 3.47 10.61 -4.52
CA ASP A 457 4.41 11.48 -3.79
C ASP A 457 5.51 12.03 -4.73
N ALA A 458 6.06 11.18 -5.60
CA ALA A 458 7.06 11.58 -6.58
C ALA A 458 6.52 12.60 -7.60
N THR A 459 5.25 12.47 -8.03
CA THR A 459 4.61 13.45 -8.92
C THR A 459 4.24 14.75 -8.20
N ASN A 460 3.79 14.68 -6.95
CA ASN A 460 3.40 15.87 -6.18
C ASN A 460 4.59 16.72 -5.73
N LYS A 461 5.73 16.09 -5.38
CA LYS A 461 6.96 16.80 -5.00
C LYS A 461 7.59 17.56 -6.17
N ASN A 462 7.36 17.08 -7.39
CA ASN A 462 7.85 17.70 -8.61
C ASN A 462 6.76 18.52 -9.30
N LYS A 463 6.21 19.54 -8.63
CA LYS A 463 5.16 20.43 -9.18
C LYS A 463 5.51 21.11 -10.52
N GLY A 464 6.75 20.98 -11.02
CA GLY A 464 7.21 21.43 -12.34
C GLY A 464 7.31 20.35 -13.43
N LEU A 465 7.13 19.06 -13.10
CA LEU A 465 7.02 17.97 -14.07
C LEU A 465 5.54 17.64 -14.25
N SER A 466 4.94 18.12 -15.34
CA SER A 466 3.59 17.68 -15.73
C SER A 466 3.63 16.17 -15.93
N SER A 467 2.87 15.42 -15.11
CA SER A 467 2.71 13.99 -15.34
C SER A 467 2.18 13.77 -16.75
N LYS A 468 2.84 12.90 -17.52
CA LYS A 468 2.41 12.56 -18.89
C LYS A 468 1.05 11.88 -18.91
N ARG A 469 0.68 11.21 -17.81
CA ARG A 469 -0.54 10.42 -17.65
C ARG A 469 -1.23 10.79 -16.35
N SER A 470 -2.56 10.79 -16.33
CA SER A 470 -3.28 11.02 -15.08
C SER A 470 -3.21 9.76 -14.20
N ILE A 471 -3.36 9.93 -12.89
CA ILE A 471 -3.45 8.78 -11.99
C ILE A 471 -4.63 7.87 -12.35
N ASN A 472 -5.70 8.43 -12.91
CA ASN A 472 -6.86 7.67 -13.36
C ASN A 472 -6.58 6.78 -14.57
N ASP A 473 -5.62 7.17 -15.41
CA ASP A 473 -5.19 6.32 -16.52
C ASP A 473 -4.37 5.12 -16.04
N LEU A 474 -3.60 5.30 -14.96
CA LEU A 474 -2.66 4.31 -14.46
C LEU A 474 -3.28 3.35 -13.43
N GLN A 475 -4.16 3.87 -12.57
CA GLN A 475 -4.62 3.17 -11.38
C GLN A 475 -5.59 2.04 -11.73
N PHE A 476 -5.33 0.83 -11.23
CA PHE A 476 -6.15 -0.35 -11.47
C PHE A 476 -7.65 -0.14 -11.25
N GLN A 477 -8.02 0.65 -10.24
CA GLN A 477 -9.43 0.86 -9.86
C GLN A 477 -10.19 1.81 -10.80
N THR A 478 -9.49 2.67 -11.54
CA THR A 478 -10.09 3.77 -12.31
C THR A 478 -9.73 3.73 -13.79
N ARG A 479 -8.70 2.96 -14.17
CA ARG A 479 -8.28 2.82 -15.56
C ARG A 479 -9.34 2.14 -16.40
N ASP A 480 -9.41 2.54 -17.66
CA ASP A 480 -10.34 1.95 -18.61
C ASP A 480 -9.95 0.52 -18.97
N HIS A 481 -10.74 -0.44 -18.50
CA HIS A 481 -10.59 -1.87 -18.79
C HIS A 481 -11.26 -2.30 -20.11
N SER A 482 -12.01 -1.41 -20.77
CA SER A 482 -12.73 -1.70 -22.02
C SER A 482 -11.85 -1.58 -23.26
N THR A 483 -10.71 -0.89 -23.15
CA THR A 483 -9.75 -0.78 -24.25
C THR A 483 -9.19 -2.16 -24.59
N ALA A 484 -9.50 -2.67 -25.78
CA ALA A 484 -8.94 -3.91 -26.27
C ALA A 484 -7.42 -3.77 -26.36
N ILE A 485 -6.70 -4.49 -25.48
CA ILE A 485 -5.25 -4.61 -25.61
C ILE A 485 -4.99 -5.33 -26.93
N LEU A 486 -4.18 -4.71 -27.81
CA LEU A 486 -3.80 -5.35 -29.06
C LEU A 486 -3.30 -6.75 -28.74
N PRO A 487 -3.89 -7.82 -29.31
CA PRO A 487 -3.37 -9.17 -29.09
C PRO A 487 -1.89 -9.16 -29.46
N MET A 488 -1.10 -9.93 -28.71
CA MET A 488 0.30 -10.13 -29.04
C MET A 488 0.32 -10.78 -30.43
N LEU A 489 0.37 -9.95 -31.48
CA LEU A 489 0.72 -10.39 -32.82
C LEU A 489 2.04 -11.15 -32.65
N ALA A 490 2.27 -12.19 -33.43
CA ALA A 490 3.51 -12.96 -33.35
C ALA A 490 4.71 -12.04 -33.65
N ILE A 491 5.16 -11.32 -32.64
CA ILE A 491 6.34 -10.47 -32.59
C ILE A 491 7.45 -11.48 -32.30
N SER A 492 7.80 -12.23 -33.34
CA SER A 492 8.93 -13.15 -33.38
C SER A 492 10.24 -12.39 -33.22
#